data_AF-A0A8S1NLC5-F1
#
_entry.id   AF-A0A8S1NLC5-F1
#
_cell.length_a   1.000
_cell.length_b   1.000
_cell.length_c   1.000
_cell.angle_alpha   90.00
_cell.angle_beta   90.00
_cell.angle_gamma   90.00
#
_symmetry.space_group_name_H-M   'P 1'
#
loop_
_entity.id
_entity.type
_entity.pdbx_description
1 polymer ?
#
loop_
_entity_poly.entity_id
_entity_poly.type
_entity_poly.pdbx_seq_one_letter_code
_entity_poly.pdbx_strand_id
1 'polypeptide(L)'
;MIHNQNRNPISDPYALEDQLARELQKRKVEEEKRRREIERICAESEEIKLLKQKVQTAYVTKERTQQLAEQQLRRIQDLRLESEIETAILEKLKKEQEEERAKEKYRLHQRLEGKYTLQQQMKVHEQLREEAKEQYNYEKDQVNRVINQLMEQDRKFLEDQARKKKIAFSDMQVALREKAELIQSLKQRERDENQKYLDFIKEKDRQAHQIKVKKQEENAAKDKIFQKLKEEEERRRQESELLTELRFQLYQEQYDAQQRQKDIDEANKREFQKREMQQAEQEARQRKQRQREEEQQLERDFRDQMMRKFAEDDKIEQLGQQKRRMKEMEHKKEVERLWQQRLQLFQMEQQKEMEQLERQRREELYKQQVIEEEKNRILQEHLQQVGEFIPKGLLLKQGDTQYIKQSQPNGSYQSGFRF
;
A
#
# COMPACT_ATOMS: atom_id res chain seq x y z
N MET A 1 64.77 -184.42 -21.22
CA MET A 1 63.59 -184.23 -22.08
C MET A 1 62.80 -183.02 -21.61
N ILE A 2 62.43 -182.20 -22.59
CA ILE A 2 61.67 -180.94 -22.65
C ILE A 2 60.33 -180.94 -21.87
N HIS A 3 59.95 -179.85 -21.16
CA HIS A 3 58.73 -179.02 -21.38
C HIS A 3 58.39 -177.99 -20.26
N ASN A 4 58.67 -176.72 -20.58
CA ASN A 4 57.88 -175.48 -20.50
C ASN A 4 56.53 -175.43 -19.72
N GLN A 5 56.30 -174.36 -18.94
CA GLN A 5 55.09 -173.50 -19.02
C GLN A 5 55.18 -172.21 -18.17
N ASN A 6 54.59 -171.14 -18.72
CA ASN A 6 54.63 -169.72 -18.37
C ASN A 6 53.22 -169.25 -17.95
N ARG A 7 53.03 -168.29 -17.01
CA ARG A 7 51.86 -167.35 -16.97
C ARG A 7 51.93 -166.30 -15.82
N ASN A 8 51.62 -165.05 -16.17
CA ASN A 8 51.56 -163.82 -15.33
C ASN A 8 50.08 -163.33 -15.20
N PRO A 9 49.64 -162.69 -14.08
CA PRO A 9 48.29 -162.10 -13.96
C PRO A 9 48.25 -160.54 -13.94
N ILE A 10 47.02 -160.01 -14.07
CA ILE A 10 46.57 -158.66 -14.46
C ILE A 10 46.16 -157.78 -13.23
N SER A 11 46.21 -156.45 -13.39
CA SER A 11 45.96 -155.34 -12.43
C SER A 11 44.50 -154.82 -12.42
N ASP A 12 43.98 -154.41 -11.25
CA ASP A 12 42.61 -153.92 -11.00
C ASP A 12 42.50 -152.36 -10.95
N PRO A 13 41.65 -151.71 -11.78
CA PRO A 13 41.55 -150.24 -11.90
C PRO A 13 40.73 -149.50 -10.82
N TYR A 14 39.78 -150.12 -10.12
CA TYR A 14 39.01 -149.44 -9.05
C TYR A 14 39.88 -149.15 -7.82
N ALA A 15 40.90 -149.98 -7.59
CA ALA A 15 41.89 -149.75 -6.55
C ALA A 15 42.76 -148.51 -6.81
N LEU A 16 42.96 -148.13 -8.08
CA LEU A 16 43.82 -147.00 -8.47
C LEU A 16 43.11 -145.64 -8.27
N GLU A 17 41.83 -145.55 -8.61
CA GLU A 17 41.03 -144.34 -8.37
C GLU A 17 40.83 -144.09 -6.86
N ASP A 18 40.59 -145.15 -6.09
CA ASP A 18 40.42 -145.05 -4.65
C ASP A 18 41.75 -144.71 -3.93
N GLN A 19 42.89 -145.14 -4.48
CA GLN A 19 44.22 -144.70 -4.06
C GLN A 19 44.50 -143.23 -4.43
N LEU A 20 44.09 -142.77 -5.62
CA LEU A 20 44.28 -141.39 -6.06
C LEU A 20 43.42 -140.40 -5.29
N ALA A 21 42.16 -140.74 -5.00
CA ALA A 21 41.27 -139.93 -4.17
C ALA A 21 41.79 -139.82 -2.73
N ARG A 22 42.35 -140.91 -2.17
CA ARG A 22 43.03 -140.90 -0.86
C ARG A 22 44.30 -140.06 -0.88
N GLU A 23 45.08 -140.09 -1.96
CA GLU A 23 46.26 -139.23 -2.15
C GLU A 23 45.89 -137.74 -2.25
N LEU A 24 44.87 -137.38 -3.03
CA LEU A 24 44.39 -136.00 -3.16
C LEU A 24 43.80 -135.47 -1.86
N GLN A 25 43.02 -136.28 -1.14
CA GLN A 25 42.50 -135.91 0.16
C GLN A 25 43.62 -135.77 1.20
N LYS A 26 44.65 -136.63 1.16
CA LYS A 26 45.86 -136.48 1.97
C LYS A 26 46.57 -135.16 1.67
N ARG A 27 46.80 -134.81 0.40
CA ARG A 27 47.42 -133.52 0.01
C ARG A 27 46.60 -132.32 0.45
N LYS A 28 45.27 -132.35 0.29
CA LYS A 28 44.39 -131.25 0.72
C LYS A 28 44.39 -131.09 2.24
N VAL A 29 44.37 -132.20 2.97
CA VAL A 29 44.49 -132.21 4.45
C VAL A 29 45.88 -131.73 4.88
N GLU A 30 46.93 -132.09 4.16
CA GLU A 30 48.29 -131.58 4.40
C GLU A 30 48.41 -130.08 4.09
N GLU A 31 47.79 -129.56 3.03
CA GLU A 31 47.76 -128.13 2.72
C GLU A 31 46.96 -127.33 3.76
N GLU A 32 45.80 -127.83 4.19
CA GLU A 32 45.02 -127.24 5.30
C GLU A 32 45.82 -127.28 6.61
N LYS A 33 46.49 -128.39 6.91
CA LYS A 33 47.38 -128.51 8.08
C LYS A 33 48.53 -127.51 7.98
N ARG A 34 49.19 -127.39 6.82
CA ARG A 34 50.25 -126.39 6.58
C ARG A 34 49.73 -124.97 6.70
N ARG A 35 48.55 -124.65 6.18
CA ARG A 35 47.93 -123.32 6.35
C ARG A 35 47.63 -123.01 7.80
N ARG A 36 47.01 -123.95 8.53
CA ARG A 36 46.74 -123.80 9.97
C ARG A 36 48.03 -123.70 10.78
N GLU A 37 49.07 -124.43 10.39
CA GLU A 37 50.39 -124.36 11.01
C GLU A 37 51.07 -123.02 10.72
N ILE A 38 50.99 -122.49 9.49
CA ILE A 38 51.44 -121.13 9.14
C ILE A 38 50.65 -120.09 9.91
N GLU A 39 49.32 -120.20 10.00
CA GLU A 39 48.47 -119.28 10.77
C GLU A 39 48.82 -119.33 12.27
N ARG A 40 49.06 -120.52 12.83
CA ARG A 40 49.50 -120.70 14.22
C ARG A 40 50.87 -120.05 14.44
N ILE A 41 51.84 -120.33 13.58
CA ILE A 41 53.19 -119.75 13.63
C ILE A 41 53.12 -118.22 13.48
N CYS A 42 52.29 -117.70 12.58
CA CYS A 42 52.10 -116.26 12.41
C CYS A 42 51.34 -115.59 13.57
N ALA A 43 50.49 -116.33 14.30
CA ALA A 43 49.80 -115.83 15.49
C ALA A 43 50.69 -115.88 16.74
N GLU A 44 51.58 -116.87 16.84
CA GLU A 44 52.57 -117.03 17.92
C GLU A 44 53.84 -116.19 17.70
N SER A 45 54.14 -115.80 16.46
CA SER A 45 55.30 -114.97 16.12
C SER A 45 55.10 -113.50 16.54
N GLU A 46 55.90 -113.05 17.51
CA GLU A 46 55.96 -111.66 17.95
C GLU A 46 56.47 -110.71 16.84
N GLU A 47 57.34 -111.18 15.94
CA GLU A 47 57.85 -110.38 14.82
C GLU A 47 56.74 -110.01 13.82
N ILE A 48 55.81 -110.94 13.53
CA ILE A 48 54.67 -110.70 12.65
C ILE A 48 53.69 -109.71 13.29
N LYS A 49 53.45 -109.80 14.61
CA LYS A 49 52.62 -108.82 15.34
C LYS A 49 53.23 -107.42 15.29
N LEU A 50 54.53 -107.31 15.55
CA LEU A 50 55.28 -106.05 15.45
C LEU A 50 55.22 -105.45 14.04
N LEU A 51 55.36 -106.29 13.01
CA LEU A 51 55.25 -105.84 11.62
C LEU A 51 53.84 -105.33 11.30
N LYS A 52 52.79 -106.06 11.71
CA LYS A 52 51.39 -105.62 11.54
C LYS A 52 51.12 -104.30 12.26
N GLN A 53 51.62 -104.13 13.49
CA GLN A 53 51.51 -102.88 14.23
C GLN A 53 52.24 -101.74 13.52
N LYS A 54 53.46 -101.95 13.03
CA LYS A 54 54.21 -100.96 12.24
C LYS A 54 53.46 -100.56 10.96
N VAL A 55 52.91 -101.53 10.23
CA VAL A 55 52.10 -101.28 9.04
C VAL A 55 50.84 -100.46 9.40
N GLN A 56 50.15 -100.80 10.49
CA GLN A 56 49.00 -100.04 10.96
C GLN A 56 49.39 -98.59 11.36
N THR A 57 50.52 -98.40 12.05
CA THR A 57 51.03 -97.05 12.37
C THR A 57 51.42 -96.27 11.11
N ALA A 58 51.91 -96.93 10.07
CA ALA A 58 52.22 -96.31 8.78
C ALA A 58 50.95 -95.85 8.05
N TYR A 59 49.86 -96.64 8.10
CA TYR A 59 48.56 -96.22 7.57
C TYR A 59 48.01 -95.00 8.30
N VAL A 60 48.05 -94.99 9.64
CA VAL A 60 47.61 -93.84 10.44
C VAL A 60 48.47 -92.61 10.16
N THR A 61 49.78 -92.79 9.97
CA THR A 61 50.69 -91.69 9.63
C THR A 61 50.41 -91.16 8.23
N LYS A 62 50.15 -92.03 7.25
CA LYS A 62 49.72 -91.64 5.90
C LYS A 62 48.42 -90.83 5.94
N GLU A 63 47.41 -91.30 6.65
CA GLU A 63 46.13 -90.60 6.81
C GLU A 63 46.34 -89.24 7.48
N ARG A 64 47.14 -89.17 8.56
CA ARG A 64 47.51 -87.92 9.21
C ARG A 64 48.22 -86.95 8.27
N THR A 65 49.13 -87.43 7.42
CA THR A 65 49.79 -86.57 6.41
C THR A 65 48.81 -86.04 5.36
N GLN A 66 47.83 -86.85 4.95
CA GLN A 66 46.77 -86.42 4.04
C GLN A 66 45.87 -85.36 4.70
N GLN A 67 45.48 -85.55 5.96
CA GLN A 67 44.70 -84.57 6.72
C GLN A 67 45.46 -83.24 6.89
N LEU A 68 46.76 -83.30 7.19
CA LEU A 68 47.59 -82.10 7.28
C LEU A 68 47.70 -81.36 5.94
N ALA A 69 47.86 -82.10 4.83
CA ALA A 69 47.89 -81.52 3.49
C ALA A 69 46.54 -80.88 3.11
N GLU A 70 45.43 -81.55 3.43
CA GLU A 70 44.08 -81.00 3.23
C GLU A 70 43.85 -79.74 4.07
N GLN A 71 44.25 -79.74 5.34
CA GLN A 71 44.15 -78.58 6.21
C GLN A 71 44.98 -77.40 5.70
N GLN A 72 46.19 -77.66 5.20
CA GLN A 72 47.02 -76.63 4.57
C GLN A 72 46.38 -76.08 3.30
N LEU A 73 45.81 -76.95 2.45
CA LEU A 73 45.10 -76.52 1.23
C LEU A 73 43.90 -75.64 1.56
N ARG A 74 43.07 -76.05 2.53
CA ARG A 74 41.92 -75.26 3.02
C ARG A 74 42.39 -73.89 3.53
N ARG A 75 43.43 -73.86 4.36
CA ARG A 75 43.98 -72.60 4.88
C ARG A 75 44.47 -71.66 3.77
N ILE A 76 45.11 -72.19 2.72
CA ILE A 76 45.55 -71.40 1.57
C ILE A 76 44.35 -70.86 0.78
N GLN A 77 43.30 -71.66 0.62
CA GLN A 77 42.05 -71.22 -0.03
C GLN A 77 41.34 -70.13 0.78
N ASP A 78 41.24 -70.29 2.09
CA ASP A 78 40.63 -69.31 2.99
C ASP A 78 41.39 -67.98 2.94
N LEU A 79 42.73 -68.01 3.05
CA LEU A 79 43.58 -66.81 2.93
C LEU A 79 43.44 -66.12 1.57
N ARG A 80 43.28 -66.89 0.49
CA ARG A 80 43.05 -66.34 -0.84
C ARG A 80 41.69 -65.64 -0.92
N LEU A 81 40.64 -66.27 -0.42
CA LEU A 81 39.30 -65.68 -0.38
C LEU A 81 39.27 -64.42 0.48
N GLU A 82 39.91 -64.44 1.65
CA GLU A 82 40.06 -63.26 2.51
C GLU A 82 40.77 -62.11 1.77
N SER A 83 41.86 -62.38 1.05
CA SER A 83 42.57 -61.38 0.26
C SER A 83 41.72 -60.82 -0.89
N GLU A 84 40.96 -61.67 -1.59
CA GLU A 84 40.03 -61.25 -2.64
C GLU A 84 38.89 -60.37 -2.07
N ILE A 85 38.39 -60.70 -0.87
CA ILE A 85 37.39 -59.89 -0.17
C ILE A 85 37.98 -58.54 0.27
N GLU A 86 39.17 -58.53 0.87
CA GLU A 86 39.85 -57.30 1.32
C GLU A 86 40.10 -56.35 0.14
N THR A 87 40.60 -56.86 -0.98
CA THR A 87 40.82 -56.05 -2.18
C THR A 87 39.51 -55.47 -2.72
N ALA A 88 38.43 -56.26 -2.77
CA ALA A 88 37.11 -55.77 -3.19
C ALA A 88 36.55 -54.69 -2.25
N ILE A 89 36.73 -54.83 -0.93
CA ILE A 89 36.32 -53.83 0.06
C ILE A 89 37.12 -52.53 -0.13
N LEU A 90 38.44 -52.63 -0.28
CA LEU A 90 39.31 -51.48 -0.50
C LEU A 90 38.95 -50.72 -1.78
N GLU A 91 38.64 -51.43 -2.87
CA GLU A 91 38.17 -50.80 -4.11
C GLU A 91 36.84 -50.07 -3.94
N LYS A 92 35.87 -50.66 -3.22
CA LYS A 92 34.60 -49.99 -2.92
C LYS A 92 34.80 -48.72 -2.09
N LEU A 93 35.60 -48.78 -1.03
CA LEU A 93 35.90 -47.63 -0.19
C LEU A 93 36.59 -46.50 -0.98
N LYS A 94 37.52 -46.85 -1.89
CA LYS A 94 38.15 -45.86 -2.79
C LYS A 94 37.13 -45.17 -3.69
N LYS A 95 36.24 -45.94 -4.33
CA LYS A 95 35.19 -45.38 -5.20
C LYS A 95 34.25 -44.47 -4.42
N GLU A 96 33.82 -44.88 -3.24
CA GLU A 96 32.95 -44.08 -2.37
C GLU A 96 33.64 -42.77 -1.97
N GLN A 97 34.93 -42.82 -1.60
CA GLN A 97 35.71 -41.62 -1.27
C GLN A 97 35.88 -40.68 -2.47
N GLU A 98 36.08 -41.21 -3.68
CA GLU A 98 36.15 -40.41 -4.90
C GLU A 98 34.82 -39.73 -5.23
N GLU A 99 33.70 -40.44 -5.07
CA GLU A 99 32.36 -39.89 -5.24
C GLU A 99 32.06 -38.79 -4.21
N GLU A 100 32.42 -38.98 -2.94
CA GLU A 100 32.28 -37.94 -1.92
C GLU A 100 33.09 -36.69 -2.28
N ARG A 101 34.36 -36.85 -2.67
CA ARG A 101 35.20 -35.73 -3.11
C ARG A 101 34.62 -35.02 -4.34
N ALA A 102 34.04 -35.76 -5.28
CA ALA A 102 33.38 -35.18 -6.45
C ALA A 102 32.14 -34.36 -6.03
N LYS A 103 31.31 -34.89 -5.12
CA LYS A 103 30.16 -34.17 -4.56
C LYS A 103 30.59 -32.91 -3.80
N GLU A 104 31.67 -32.96 -3.03
CA GLU A 104 32.21 -31.79 -2.34
C GLU A 104 32.71 -30.71 -3.31
N LYS A 105 33.47 -31.10 -4.34
CA LYS A 105 33.92 -30.17 -5.40
C LYS A 105 32.74 -29.52 -6.10
N TYR A 106 31.69 -30.29 -6.40
CA TYR A 106 30.47 -29.77 -7.01
C TYR A 106 29.76 -28.76 -6.10
N ARG A 107 29.59 -29.06 -4.81
CA ARG A 107 29.02 -28.13 -3.82
C ARG A 107 29.88 -26.87 -3.64
N LEU A 108 31.20 -26.99 -3.73
CA LEU A 108 32.10 -25.84 -3.68
C LEU A 108 31.92 -24.96 -4.91
N HIS A 109 31.84 -25.56 -6.10
CA HIS A 109 31.64 -24.83 -7.34
C HIS A 109 30.31 -24.06 -7.33
N GLN A 110 29.21 -24.70 -6.94
CA GLN A 110 27.92 -24.03 -6.77
C GLN A 110 27.97 -22.86 -5.77
N ARG A 111 28.69 -23.03 -4.65
CA ARG A 111 28.88 -21.94 -3.67
C ARG A 111 29.68 -20.78 -4.25
N LEU A 112 30.70 -21.06 -5.06
CA LEU A 112 31.50 -20.04 -5.73
C LEU A 112 30.71 -19.31 -6.80
N GLU A 113 29.94 -20.03 -7.63
CA GLU A 113 29.03 -19.45 -8.61
C GLU A 113 27.99 -18.56 -7.93
N GLY A 114 27.36 -19.04 -6.85
CA GLY A 114 26.42 -18.26 -6.05
C GLY A 114 27.06 -17.01 -5.42
N LYS A 115 28.31 -17.11 -4.96
CA LYS A 115 29.06 -15.93 -4.46
C LYS A 115 29.34 -14.94 -5.58
N TYR A 116 29.70 -15.42 -6.77
CA TYR A 116 30.00 -14.58 -7.92
C TYR A 116 28.75 -13.84 -8.41
N THR A 117 27.60 -14.52 -8.52
CA THR A 117 26.33 -13.88 -8.90
C THR A 117 25.90 -12.84 -7.88
N LEU A 118 26.04 -13.14 -6.58
CA LEU A 118 25.77 -12.17 -5.52
C LEU A 118 26.67 -10.93 -5.63
N GLN A 119 27.98 -11.13 -5.88
CA GLN A 119 28.90 -10.01 -6.09
C GLN A 119 28.53 -9.15 -7.30
N GLN A 120 28.10 -9.76 -8.40
CA GLN A 120 27.61 -9.03 -9.58
C GLN A 120 26.34 -8.23 -9.25
N GLN A 121 25.39 -8.83 -8.52
CA GLN A 121 24.19 -8.14 -8.07
C GLN A 121 24.51 -6.96 -7.17
N MET A 122 25.45 -7.11 -6.23
CA MET A 122 25.90 -6.01 -5.38
C MET A 122 26.50 -4.86 -6.19
N LYS A 123 27.32 -5.18 -7.19
CA LYS A 123 27.93 -4.17 -8.07
C LYS A 123 26.89 -3.41 -8.88
N VAL A 124 25.89 -4.11 -9.43
CA VAL A 124 24.77 -3.48 -10.14
C VAL A 124 23.97 -2.59 -9.20
N HIS A 125 23.70 -3.06 -7.98
CA HIS A 125 23.00 -2.26 -6.97
C HIS A 125 23.78 -1.00 -6.56
N GLU A 126 25.09 -1.10 -6.46
CA GLU A 126 25.98 0.04 -6.17
C GLU A 126 25.95 1.07 -7.31
N GLN A 127 26.01 0.62 -8.57
CA GLN A 127 25.88 1.48 -9.74
C GLN A 127 24.52 2.20 -9.78
N LEU A 128 23.43 1.48 -9.56
CA LEU A 128 22.09 2.08 -9.48
C LEU A 128 22.00 3.13 -8.35
N ARG A 129 22.69 2.90 -7.24
CA ARG A 129 22.74 3.86 -6.13
C ARG A 129 23.54 5.12 -6.50
N GLU A 130 24.63 4.97 -7.24
CA GLU A 130 25.40 6.09 -7.80
C GLU A 130 24.58 6.89 -8.80
N GLU A 131 23.93 6.23 -9.76
CA GLU A 131 23.03 6.86 -10.74
C GLU A 131 21.88 7.62 -10.06
N ALA A 132 21.23 7.02 -9.07
CA ALA A 132 20.18 7.68 -8.30
C ALA A 132 20.69 8.91 -7.54
N LYS A 133 21.92 8.86 -7.02
CA LYS A 133 22.56 10.00 -6.35
C LYS A 133 22.88 11.11 -7.34
N GLU A 134 23.35 10.79 -8.54
CA GLU A 134 23.60 11.77 -9.60
C GLU A 134 22.30 12.43 -10.05
N GLN A 135 21.23 11.66 -10.25
CA GLN A 135 19.90 12.18 -10.57
C GLN A 135 19.39 13.11 -9.47
N TYR A 136 19.51 12.71 -8.20
CA TYR A 136 19.13 13.57 -7.07
C TYR A 136 19.90 14.89 -7.06
N ASN A 137 21.22 14.86 -7.29
CA ASN A 137 22.02 16.08 -7.34
C ASN A 137 21.61 16.97 -8.51
N TYR A 138 21.35 16.38 -9.68
CA TYR A 138 20.88 17.09 -10.85
C TYR A 138 19.52 17.78 -10.61
N GLU A 139 18.55 17.06 -10.03
CA GLU A 139 17.24 17.61 -9.65
C GLU A 139 17.38 18.70 -8.59
N LYS A 140 18.22 18.48 -7.58
CA LYS A 140 18.52 19.48 -6.54
C LYS A 140 19.07 20.76 -7.16
N ASP A 141 20.00 20.65 -8.11
CA ASP A 141 20.56 21.82 -8.80
C ASP A 141 19.53 22.51 -9.71
N GLN A 142 18.63 21.76 -10.35
CA GLN A 142 17.49 22.35 -11.07
C GLN A 142 16.57 23.13 -10.11
N VAL A 143 16.17 22.53 -8.99
CA VAL A 143 15.34 23.18 -7.97
C VAL A 143 16.03 24.42 -7.42
N ASN A 144 17.32 24.33 -7.07
CA ASN A 144 18.10 25.48 -6.60
C ASN A 144 18.14 26.61 -7.64
N ARG A 145 18.26 26.30 -8.93
CA ARG A 145 18.17 27.32 -10.00
C ARG A 145 16.81 28.01 -10.01
N VAL A 146 15.71 27.26 -9.89
CA VAL A 146 14.36 27.83 -9.83
C VAL A 146 14.18 28.69 -8.58
N ILE A 147 14.65 28.24 -7.42
CA ILE A 147 14.60 29.01 -6.17
C ILE A 147 15.39 30.31 -6.32
N ASN A 148 16.60 30.26 -6.85
CA ASN A 148 17.42 31.46 -7.05
C ASN A 148 16.77 32.43 -8.04
N GLN A 149 16.15 31.93 -9.11
CA GLN A 149 15.38 32.76 -10.05
C GLN A 149 14.19 33.42 -9.35
N LEU A 150 13.44 32.69 -8.54
CA LEU A 150 12.32 33.24 -7.77
C LEU A 150 12.79 34.30 -6.79
N MET A 151 13.85 34.03 -6.03
CA MET A 151 14.45 35.01 -5.11
C MET A 151 14.90 36.28 -5.83
N GLU A 152 15.46 36.15 -7.05
CA GLU A 152 15.86 37.30 -7.84
C GLU A 152 14.66 38.07 -8.40
N GLN A 153 13.61 37.37 -8.84
CA GLN A 153 12.34 37.98 -9.26
C GLN A 153 11.67 38.73 -8.10
N ASP A 154 11.60 38.13 -6.91
CA ASP A 154 11.05 38.76 -5.70
C ASP A 154 11.88 39.99 -5.29
N ARG A 155 13.21 39.90 -5.35
CA ARG A 155 14.09 41.06 -5.08
C ARG A 155 13.78 42.20 -6.05
N LYS A 156 13.71 41.93 -7.36
CA LYS A 156 13.38 42.94 -8.38
C LYS A 156 11.99 43.54 -8.15
N PHE A 157 11.00 42.71 -7.82
CA PHE A 157 9.66 43.18 -7.52
C PHE A 157 9.64 44.14 -6.32
N LEU A 158 10.37 43.82 -5.24
CA LEU A 158 10.52 44.69 -4.07
C LEU A 158 11.24 46.00 -4.42
N GLU A 159 12.32 45.93 -5.20
CA GLU A 159 13.04 47.12 -5.68
C GLU A 159 12.14 48.03 -6.52
N ASP A 160 11.37 47.45 -7.45
CA ASP A 160 10.43 48.20 -8.29
C ASP A 160 9.29 48.81 -7.47
N GLN A 161 8.77 48.09 -6.48
CA GLN A 161 7.76 48.62 -5.58
C GLN A 161 8.32 49.79 -4.75
N ALA A 162 9.55 49.67 -4.27
CA ALA A 162 10.24 50.75 -3.54
C ALA A 162 10.50 51.96 -4.46
N ARG A 163 10.90 51.74 -5.71
CA ARG A 163 11.07 52.81 -6.72
C ARG A 163 9.74 53.53 -6.99
N LYS A 164 8.65 52.79 -7.23
CA LYS A 164 7.31 53.35 -7.42
C LYS A 164 6.86 54.18 -6.22
N LYS A 165 7.07 53.68 -4.99
CA LYS A 165 6.79 54.42 -3.75
C LYS A 165 7.60 55.70 -3.65
N LYS A 166 8.89 55.68 -4.00
CA LYS A 166 9.76 56.88 -4.02
C LYS A 166 9.29 57.92 -5.03
N ILE A 167 8.95 57.49 -6.25
CA ILE A 167 8.44 58.38 -7.30
C ILE A 167 7.11 59.00 -6.85
N ALA A 168 6.14 58.19 -6.43
CA ALA A 168 4.85 58.68 -5.95
C ALA A 168 4.99 59.66 -4.76
N PHE A 169 5.93 59.41 -3.85
CA PHE A 169 6.23 60.32 -2.75
C PHE A 169 6.84 61.64 -3.23
N SER A 170 7.77 61.59 -4.20
CA SER A 170 8.34 62.80 -4.82
C SER A 170 7.26 63.61 -5.54
N ASP A 171 6.41 62.96 -6.34
CA ASP A 171 5.31 63.62 -7.06
C ASP A 171 4.32 64.25 -6.09
N MET A 172 3.98 63.56 -5.00
CA MET A 172 3.16 64.10 -3.92
C MET A 172 3.81 65.35 -3.29
N GLN A 173 5.12 65.33 -3.03
CA GLN A 173 5.82 66.49 -2.50
C GLN A 173 5.79 67.69 -3.45
N VAL A 174 5.98 67.46 -4.74
CA VAL A 174 5.88 68.52 -5.77
C VAL A 174 4.48 69.09 -5.80
N ALA A 175 3.44 68.26 -5.88
CA ALA A 175 2.05 68.70 -5.90
C ALA A 175 1.65 69.48 -4.63
N LEU A 176 2.17 69.09 -3.45
CA LEU A 176 1.95 69.82 -2.21
C LEU A 176 2.62 71.21 -2.23
N ARG A 177 3.83 71.32 -2.80
CA ARG A 177 4.52 72.62 -2.96
C ARG A 177 3.78 73.51 -3.93
N GLU A 178 3.40 73.00 -5.10
CA GLU A 178 2.62 73.75 -6.11
C GLU A 178 1.30 74.24 -5.53
N LYS A 179 0.59 73.39 -4.77
CA LYS A 179 -0.64 73.78 -4.07
C LYS A 179 -0.37 74.88 -3.03
N ALA A 180 0.73 74.79 -2.28
CA ALA A 180 1.09 75.80 -1.29
C ALA A 180 1.41 77.15 -1.94
N GLU A 181 2.17 77.15 -3.05
CA GLU A 181 2.49 78.33 -3.86
C GLU A 181 1.22 78.96 -4.45
N LEU A 182 0.31 78.14 -4.98
CA LEU A 182 -0.97 78.61 -5.49
C LEU A 182 -1.81 79.27 -4.39
N ILE A 183 -1.90 78.66 -3.20
CA ILE A 183 -2.61 79.23 -2.05
C ILE A 183 -1.96 80.56 -1.63
N GLN A 184 -0.63 80.65 -1.61
CA GLN A 184 0.06 81.90 -1.31
C GLN A 184 -0.23 82.99 -2.35
N SER A 185 -0.18 82.65 -3.63
CA SER A 185 -0.51 83.59 -4.72
C SER A 185 -1.96 84.07 -4.64
N LEU A 186 -2.91 83.18 -4.36
CA LEU A 186 -4.32 83.53 -4.15
C LEU A 186 -4.49 84.46 -2.94
N LYS A 187 -3.87 84.13 -1.80
CA LYS A 187 -3.90 85.00 -0.61
C LYS A 187 -3.28 86.37 -0.88
N GLN A 188 -2.24 86.44 -1.72
CA GLN A 188 -1.63 87.71 -2.09
C GLN A 188 -2.56 88.53 -2.97
N ARG A 189 -3.22 87.91 -3.97
CA ARG A 189 -4.26 88.58 -4.77
C ARG A 189 -5.43 89.06 -3.93
N GLU A 190 -5.92 88.23 -3.01
CA GLU A 190 -6.97 88.62 -2.06
C GLU A 190 -6.54 89.81 -1.19
N ARG A 191 -5.28 89.85 -0.73
CA ARG A 191 -4.73 90.99 0.00
C ARG A 191 -4.70 92.26 -0.84
N ASP A 192 -4.26 92.17 -2.10
CA ASP A 192 -4.19 93.31 -3.00
C ASP A 192 -5.59 93.84 -3.37
N GLU A 193 -6.56 92.95 -3.58
CA GLU A 193 -7.97 93.30 -3.81
C GLU A 193 -8.60 93.94 -2.57
N ASN A 194 -8.36 93.38 -1.38
CA ASN A 194 -8.82 93.95 -0.12
C ASN A 194 -8.22 95.34 0.14
N GLN A 195 -6.95 95.57 -0.21
CA GLN A 195 -6.34 96.91 -0.15
C GLN A 195 -7.03 97.90 -1.09
N LYS A 196 -7.28 97.51 -2.35
CA LYS A 196 -8.04 98.34 -3.29
C LYS A 196 -9.44 98.66 -2.78
N TYR A 197 -10.11 97.69 -2.15
CA TYR A 197 -11.42 97.88 -1.55
C TYR A 197 -11.37 98.87 -0.37
N LEU A 198 -10.37 98.76 0.50
CA LEU A 198 -10.16 99.71 1.60
C LEU A 198 -9.90 101.13 1.09
N ASP A 199 -9.09 101.28 0.03
CA ASP A 199 -8.80 102.59 -0.54
C ASP A 199 -10.03 103.19 -1.25
N PHE A 200 -10.84 102.37 -1.91
CA PHE A 200 -12.14 102.78 -2.45
C PHE A 200 -13.11 103.22 -1.35
N ILE A 201 -13.19 102.50 -0.22
CA ILE A 201 -14.00 102.92 0.94
C ILE A 201 -13.53 104.28 1.45
N LYS A 202 -12.21 104.47 1.67
CA LYS A 202 -11.66 105.75 2.12
C LYS A 202 -12.00 106.90 1.15
N GLU A 203 -11.96 106.64 -0.15
CA GLU A 203 -12.30 107.63 -1.17
C GLU A 203 -13.79 107.97 -1.15
N LYS A 204 -14.67 106.98 -0.97
CA LYS A 204 -16.11 107.18 -0.79
C LYS A 204 -16.45 107.90 0.51
N ASP A 205 -15.77 107.59 1.61
CA ASP A 205 -15.91 108.30 2.88
C ASP A 205 -15.48 109.76 2.74
N ARG A 206 -14.40 110.05 2.00
CA ARG A 206 -13.97 111.43 1.68
C ARG A 206 -15.03 112.17 0.86
N GLN A 207 -15.59 111.53 -0.18
CA GLN A 207 -16.66 112.11 -1.00
C GLN A 207 -17.92 112.38 -0.16
N ALA A 208 -18.33 111.42 0.68
CA ALA A 208 -19.45 111.57 1.60
C ALA A 208 -19.21 112.70 2.61
N HIS A 209 -17.98 112.84 3.12
CA HIS A 209 -17.60 113.92 4.02
C HIS A 209 -17.67 115.28 3.31
N GLN A 210 -17.17 115.40 2.08
CA GLN A 210 -17.29 116.62 1.27
C GLN A 210 -18.75 116.99 0.98
N ILE A 211 -19.59 116.01 0.64
CA ILE A 211 -21.03 116.23 0.45
C ILE A 211 -21.68 116.69 1.77
N LYS A 212 -21.31 116.09 2.89
CA LYS A 212 -21.83 116.47 4.22
C LYS A 212 -21.44 117.91 4.58
N VAL A 213 -20.21 118.32 4.32
CA VAL A 213 -19.75 119.71 4.55
C VAL A 213 -20.51 120.69 3.66
N LYS A 214 -20.63 120.42 2.35
CA LYS A 214 -21.41 121.26 1.43
C LYS A 214 -22.88 121.37 1.84
N LYS A 215 -23.49 120.26 2.29
CA LYS A 215 -24.87 120.25 2.80
C LYS A 215 -25.00 121.04 4.10
N GLN A 216 -24.00 121.01 4.98
CA GLN A 216 -23.96 121.84 6.19
C GLN A 216 -23.82 123.33 5.86
N GLU A 217 -23.02 123.69 4.85
CA GLU A 217 -22.90 125.08 4.37
C GLU A 217 -24.19 125.58 3.71
N GLU A 218 -24.83 124.77 2.87
CA GLU A 218 -26.14 125.07 2.29
C GLU A 218 -27.23 125.19 3.36
N ASN A 219 -27.23 124.31 4.37
CA ASN A 219 -28.17 124.40 5.48
C ASN A 219 -27.91 125.65 6.33
N ALA A 220 -26.65 126.01 6.59
CA ALA A 220 -26.33 127.25 7.30
C ALA A 220 -26.73 128.51 6.51
N ALA A 221 -26.66 128.47 5.17
CA ALA A 221 -27.17 129.53 4.31
C ALA A 221 -28.71 129.59 4.32
N LYS A 222 -29.37 128.43 4.32
CA LYS A 222 -30.84 128.32 4.49
C LYS A 222 -31.28 128.80 5.87
N ASP A 223 -30.54 128.52 6.93
CA ASP A 223 -30.85 128.98 8.30
C ASP A 223 -30.73 130.50 8.43
N LYS A 224 -29.79 131.14 7.74
CA LYS A 224 -29.69 132.61 7.67
C LYS A 224 -30.86 133.25 6.90
N ILE A 225 -31.35 132.59 5.87
CA ILE A 225 -32.57 133.01 5.14
C ILE A 225 -33.80 132.77 6.01
N PHE A 226 -33.86 131.63 6.72
CA PHE A 226 -34.96 131.25 7.59
C PHE A 226 -35.07 132.17 8.81
N GLN A 227 -33.97 132.64 9.38
CA GLN A 227 -33.98 133.64 10.45
C GLN A 227 -34.54 134.99 9.98
N LYS A 228 -34.18 135.44 8.76
CA LYS A 228 -34.73 136.67 8.17
C LYS A 228 -36.22 136.53 7.81
N LEU A 229 -36.64 135.35 7.36
CA LEU A 229 -38.06 135.05 7.11
C LEU A 229 -38.87 134.96 8.41
N LYS A 230 -38.29 134.42 9.50
CA LYS A 230 -38.96 134.23 10.79
C LYS A 230 -39.32 135.57 11.46
N GLU A 231 -38.48 136.59 11.34
CA GLU A 231 -38.77 137.95 11.83
C GLU A 231 -39.85 138.66 10.99
N GLU A 232 -39.94 138.35 9.69
CA GLU A 232 -40.95 138.89 8.78
C GLU A 232 -42.30 138.16 8.90
N GLU A 233 -42.27 136.87 9.25
CA GLU A 233 -43.44 136.00 9.41
C GLU A 233 -44.05 136.08 10.82
N GLU A 234 -43.30 136.41 11.89
CA GLU A 234 -43.89 136.70 13.22
C GLU A 234 -44.77 137.96 13.19
N ARG A 235 -44.44 138.95 12.34
CA ARG A 235 -45.29 140.13 12.09
C ARG A 235 -46.56 139.79 11.30
N ARG A 236 -46.49 138.84 10.36
CA ARG A 236 -47.67 138.35 9.62
C ARG A 236 -48.49 137.30 10.38
N ARG A 237 -47.90 136.57 11.33
CA ARG A 237 -48.58 135.56 12.16
C ARG A 237 -49.57 136.18 13.14
N GLN A 238 -49.25 137.32 13.74
CA GLN A 238 -50.22 138.04 14.59
C GLN A 238 -51.48 138.47 13.82
N GLU A 239 -51.39 138.68 12.49
CA GLU A 239 -52.51 139.01 11.62
C GLU A 239 -53.22 137.77 11.01
N SER A 240 -52.49 136.65 10.88
CA SER A 240 -53.00 135.37 10.32
C SER A 240 -53.57 134.42 11.38
N GLU A 241 -53.22 134.56 12.66
CA GLU A 241 -53.74 133.73 13.76
C GLU A 241 -55.27 133.90 13.92
N LEU A 242 -55.82 135.07 13.60
CA LEU A 242 -57.26 135.32 13.55
C LEU A 242 -57.99 134.66 12.36
N LEU A 243 -57.25 134.26 11.31
CA LEU A 243 -57.79 133.70 10.06
C LEU A 243 -57.49 132.19 9.91
N THR A 244 -56.64 131.64 10.77
CA THR A 244 -56.20 130.23 10.74
C THR A 244 -57.10 129.31 11.58
N GLU A 245 -57.86 129.87 12.53
CA GLU A 245 -58.85 129.13 13.30
C GLU A 245 -60.01 128.59 12.44
N LEU A 246 -60.29 129.21 11.29
CA LEU A 246 -61.29 128.75 10.31
C LEU A 246 -60.74 127.83 9.20
N ARG A 247 -59.42 127.65 9.08
CA ARG A 247 -58.79 126.88 7.99
C ARG A 247 -58.21 125.54 8.44
N PHE A 248 -58.06 125.33 9.75
CA PHE A 248 -57.62 124.07 10.36
C PHE A 248 -58.62 122.91 10.18
N GLN A 249 -59.91 123.22 9.97
CA GLN A 249 -60.96 122.21 9.77
C GLN A 249 -61.00 121.60 8.35
N LEU A 250 -60.33 122.19 7.36
CA LEU A 250 -60.34 121.74 5.95
C LEU A 250 -59.07 120.98 5.54
N TYR A 251 -58.02 121.01 6.36
CA TYR A 251 -56.74 120.35 6.09
C TYR A 251 -56.68 118.91 6.64
N GLN A 252 -57.59 118.56 7.55
CA GLN A 252 -57.66 117.24 8.19
C GLN A 252 -58.23 116.16 7.23
N GLU A 253 -59.03 116.53 6.22
CA GLU A 253 -59.61 115.59 5.23
C GLU A 253 -58.69 115.26 4.05
N GLN A 254 -57.69 116.09 3.72
CA GLN A 254 -56.79 115.84 2.58
C GLN A 254 -55.58 114.96 2.94
N TYR A 255 -55.22 114.87 4.22
CA TYR A 255 -54.12 114.03 4.70
C TYR A 255 -54.48 112.53 4.71
N ASP A 256 -55.74 112.19 4.93
CA ASP A 256 -56.23 110.80 4.97
C ASP A 256 -56.39 110.15 3.58
N ALA A 257 -56.36 110.94 2.50
CA ALA A 257 -56.49 110.43 1.14
C ALA A 257 -55.16 109.94 0.52
N GLN A 258 -54.01 110.45 0.97
CA GLN A 258 -52.70 110.13 0.39
C GLN A 258 -52.05 108.86 0.95
N GLN A 259 -52.50 108.33 2.10
CA GLN A 259 -51.96 107.09 2.64
C GLN A 259 -52.54 105.81 2.02
N ARG A 260 -53.77 105.87 1.50
CA ARG A 260 -54.43 104.70 0.89
C ARG A 260 -53.77 104.20 -0.41
N GLN A 261 -52.94 105.02 -1.06
CA GLN A 261 -52.27 104.65 -2.31
C GLN A 261 -50.92 103.92 -2.08
N LYS A 262 -50.25 104.15 -0.93
CA LYS A 262 -48.95 103.51 -0.62
C LYS A 262 -49.10 102.07 -0.13
N ASP A 263 -50.23 101.73 0.49
CA ASP A 263 -50.52 100.38 0.98
C ASP A 263 -50.81 99.37 -0.15
N ILE A 264 -51.25 99.84 -1.33
CA ILE A 264 -51.58 98.98 -2.49
C ILE A 264 -50.31 98.49 -3.21
N ASP A 265 -49.26 99.31 -3.26
CA ASP A 265 -48.01 98.95 -3.95
C ASP A 265 -47.10 98.01 -3.13
N GLU A 266 -47.16 98.07 -1.79
CA GLU A 266 -46.45 97.12 -0.91
C GLU A 266 -47.10 95.73 -0.87
N ALA A 267 -48.44 95.66 -1.02
CA ALA A 267 -49.16 94.38 -1.09
C ALA A 267 -48.81 93.58 -2.35
N ASN A 268 -48.63 94.26 -3.50
CA ASN A 268 -48.30 93.61 -4.77
C ASN A 268 -46.87 93.04 -4.83
N LYS A 269 -45.89 93.67 -4.18
CA LYS A 269 -44.52 93.13 -4.06
C LYS A 269 -44.42 91.87 -3.20
N ARG A 270 -45.25 91.77 -2.14
CA ARG A 270 -45.31 90.60 -1.24
C ARG A 270 -45.94 89.37 -1.92
N GLU A 271 -46.89 89.57 -2.85
CA GLU A 271 -47.54 88.50 -3.61
C GLU A 271 -46.59 87.88 -4.65
N PHE A 272 -45.80 88.69 -5.34
CA PHE A 272 -44.80 88.25 -6.33
C PHE A 272 -43.68 87.40 -5.68
N GLN A 273 -43.15 87.83 -4.54
CA GLN A 273 -42.10 87.08 -3.80
C GLN A 273 -42.63 85.77 -3.19
N LYS A 274 -43.93 85.71 -2.86
CA LYS A 274 -44.59 84.49 -2.36
C LYS A 274 -44.80 83.45 -3.47
N ARG A 275 -45.07 83.88 -4.71
CA ARG A 275 -45.20 82.99 -5.88
C ARG A 275 -43.86 82.39 -6.32
N GLU A 276 -42.77 83.16 -6.33
CA GLU A 276 -41.43 82.60 -6.65
C GLU A 276 -40.96 81.59 -5.60
N MET A 277 -41.21 81.86 -4.31
CA MET A 277 -40.86 80.92 -3.23
C MET A 277 -41.66 79.60 -3.33
N GLN A 278 -42.93 79.66 -3.73
CA GLN A 278 -43.78 78.47 -3.93
C GLN A 278 -43.39 77.67 -5.18
N GLN A 279 -42.94 78.31 -6.26
CA GLN A 279 -42.43 77.61 -7.45
C GLN A 279 -41.08 76.94 -7.18
N ALA A 280 -40.16 77.62 -6.46
CA ALA A 280 -38.88 77.04 -6.06
C ALA A 280 -39.04 75.86 -5.07
N GLU A 281 -40.02 75.93 -4.16
CA GLU A 281 -40.34 74.82 -3.26
C GLU A 281 -40.91 73.60 -4.02
N GLN A 282 -41.78 73.83 -5.01
CA GLN A 282 -42.33 72.75 -5.85
C GLN A 282 -41.26 72.10 -6.72
N GLU A 283 -40.35 72.86 -7.32
CA GLU A 283 -39.23 72.32 -8.10
C GLU A 283 -38.22 71.55 -7.24
N ALA A 284 -37.90 72.05 -6.04
CA ALA A 284 -37.04 71.35 -5.09
C ALA A 284 -37.68 70.05 -4.59
N ARG A 285 -39.00 70.05 -4.35
CA ARG A 285 -39.77 68.85 -3.95
C ARG A 285 -39.81 67.82 -5.07
N GLN A 286 -40.02 68.23 -6.32
CA GLN A 286 -39.99 67.35 -7.49
C GLN A 286 -38.60 66.79 -7.81
N ARG A 287 -37.51 67.55 -7.59
CA ARG A 287 -36.13 67.04 -7.71
C ARG A 287 -35.81 66.03 -6.62
N LYS A 288 -36.21 66.31 -5.37
CA LYS A 288 -36.02 65.39 -4.23
C LYS A 288 -36.86 64.11 -4.37
N GLN A 289 -38.01 64.20 -5.02
CA GLN A 289 -38.87 63.06 -5.31
C GLN A 289 -38.33 62.21 -6.47
N ARG A 290 -37.82 62.84 -7.54
CA ARG A 290 -37.09 62.14 -8.62
C ARG A 290 -35.81 61.45 -8.13
N GLN A 291 -35.02 62.10 -7.28
CA GLN A 291 -33.84 61.48 -6.67
C GLN A 291 -34.21 60.29 -5.78
N ARG A 292 -35.29 60.38 -5.00
CA ARG A 292 -35.80 59.24 -4.21
C ARG A 292 -36.34 58.11 -5.07
N GLU A 293 -36.99 58.41 -6.19
CA GLU A 293 -37.49 57.40 -7.12
C GLU A 293 -36.34 56.72 -7.88
N GLU A 294 -35.30 57.47 -8.28
CA GLU A 294 -34.07 56.94 -8.87
C GLU A 294 -33.25 56.13 -7.86
N GLU A 295 -33.11 56.59 -6.62
CA GLU A 295 -32.47 55.83 -5.53
C GLU A 295 -33.24 54.55 -5.21
N GLN A 296 -34.58 54.60 -5.18
CA GLN A 296 -35.41 53.39 -4.98
C GLN A 296 -35.36 52.44 -6.17
N GLN A 297 -35.25 52.94 -7.41
CA GLN A 297 -35.06 52.09 -8.59
C GLN A 297 -33.67 51.46 -8.59
N LEU A 298 -32.62 52.22 -8.27
CA LEU A 298 -31.26 51.68 -8.10
C LEU A 298 -31.18 50.70 -6.94
N GLU A 299 -31.88 50.94 -5.82
CA GLU A 299 -31.96 50.02 -4.69
C GLU A 299 -32.75 48.75 -5.05
N ARG A 300 -33.82 48.86 -5.85
CA ARG A 300 -34.56 47.71 -6.38
C ARG A 300 -33.74 46.92 -7.40
N ASP A 301 -33.06 47.58 -8.32
CA ASP A 301 -32.20 46.95 -9.31
C ASP A 301 -30.98 46.30 -8.65
N PHE A 302 -30.41 46.94 -7.62
CA PHE A 302 -29.35 46.36 -6.80
C PHE A 302 -29.85 45.17 -5.99
N ARG A 303 -31.05 45.28 -5.38
CA ARG A 303 -31.67 44.17 -4.65
C ARG A 303 -32.02 43.01 -5.58
N ASP A 304 -32.54 43.26 -6.78
CA ASP A 304 -32.87 42.25 -7.78
C ASP A 304 -31.61 41.60 -8.36
N GLN A 305 -30.53 42.36 -8.60
CA GLN A 305 -29.24 41.80 -8.99
C GLN A 305 -28.61 40.97 -7.87
N MET A 306 -28.72 41.41 -6.61
CA MET A 306 -28.23 40.64 -5.47
C MET A 306 -29.06 39.36 -5.25
N MET A 307 -30.38 39.43 -5.40
CA MET A 307 -31.28 38.28 -5.32
C MET A 307 -31.08 37.31 -6.48
N ARG A 308 -30.80 37.80 -7.69
CA ARG A 308 -30.40 36.94 -8.83
C ARG A 308 -29.06 36.27 -8.57
N LYS A 309 -28.07 37.00 -8.05
CA LYS A 309 -26.78 36.44 -7.69
C LYS A 309 -26.91 35.40 -6.59
N PHE A 310 -27.68 35.66 -5.54
CA PHE A 310 -27.97 34.69 -4.49
C PHE A 310 -28.75 33.48 -5.02
N ALA A 311 -29.70 33.66 -5.95
CA ALA A 311 -30.41 32.54 -6.57
C ALA A 311 -29.51 31.73 -7.52
N GLU A 312 -28.56 32.37 -8.21
CA GLU A 312 -27.55 31.71 -9.03
C GLU A 312 -26.55 30.95 -8.16
N ASP A 313 -26.07 31.55 -7.06
CA ASP A 313 -25.19 30.92 -6.10
C ASP A 313 -25.90 29.76 -5.38
N ASP A 314 -27.16 29.91 -4.97
CA ASP A 314 -27.99 28.82 -4.39
C ASP A 314 -28.23 27.71 -5.41
N LYS A 315 -28.44 28.03 -6.70
CA LYS A 315 -28.61 27.03 -7.76
C LYS A 315 -27.30 26.29 -8.04
N ILE A 316 -26.18 26.99 -8.02
CA ILE A 316 -24.84 26.39 -8.14
C ILE A 316 -24.53 25.54 -6.92
N GLU A 317 -24.91 25.97 -5.71
CA GLU A 317 -24.75 25.20 -4.48
C GLU A 317 -25.64 23.96 -4.48
N GLN A 318 -26.91 24.06 -4.89
CA GLN A 318 -27.81 22.91 -5.05
C GLN A 318 -27.27 21.90 -6.08
N LEU A 319 -26.76 22.37 -7.21
CA LEU A 319 -26.12 21.51 -8.22
C LEU A 319 -24.80 20.90 -7.70
N GLY A 320 -24.04 21.65 -6.90
CA GLY A 320 -22.83 21.17 -6.22
C GLY A 320 -23.13 20.10 -5.18
N GLN A 321 -24.16 20.29 -4.36
CA GLN A 321 -24.65 19.32 -3.38
C GLN A 321 -25.23 18.07 -4.07
N GLN A 322 -25.99 18.24 -5.16
CA GLN A 322 -26.50 17.13 -5.96
C GLN A 322 -25.35 16.33 -6.60
N LYS A 323 -24.32 17.01 -7.14
CA LYS A 323 -23.13 16.37 -7.73
C LYS A 323 -22.27 15.67 -6.68
N ARG A 324 -22.14 16.21 -5.47
CA ARG A 324 -21.50 15.52 -4.34
C ARG A 324 -22.28 14.28 -3.93
N ARG A 325 -23.61 14.37 -3.76
CA ARG A 325 -24.47 13.22 -3.46
C ARG A 325 -24.41 12.15 -4.55
N MET A 326 -24.38 12.53 -5.83
CA MET A 326 -24.23 11.59 -6.94
C MET A 326 -22.88 10.88 -6.90
N LYS A 327 -21.78 11.62 -6.69
CA LYS A 327 -20.44 11.02 -6.56
C LYS A 327 -20.30 10.13 -5.33
N GLU A 328 -20.89 10.51 -4.19
CA GLU A 328 -20.94 9.69 -2.99
C GLU A 328 -21.77 8.42 -3.22
N MET A 329 -22.90 8.51 -3.91
CA MET A 329 -23.70 7.34 -4.29
C MET A 329 -22.99 6.45 -5.30
N GLU A 330 -22.28 7.01 -6.28
CA GLU A 330 -21.46 6.25 -7.23
C GLU A 330 -20.30 5.56 -6.52
N HIS A 331 -19.61 6.25 -5.61
CA HIS A 331 -18.54 5.67 -4.82
C HIS A 331 -19.07 4.59 -3.87
N LYS A 332 -20.23 4.80 -3.22
CA LYS A 332 -20.88 3.80 -2.38
C LYS A 332 -21.30 2.58 -3.19
N LYS A 333 -21.89 2.77 -4.38
CA LYS A 333 -22.23 1.67 -5.31
C LYS A 333 -20.99 0.91 -5.76
N GLU A 334 -19.88 1.59 -6.04
CA GLU A 334 -18.64 0.95 -6.46
C GLU A 334 -17.99 0.18 -5.31
N VAL A 335 -18.00 0.73 -4.09
CA VAL A 335 -17.57 0.01 -2.88
C VAL A 335 -18.45 -1.22 -2.62
N GLU A 336 -19.77 -1.10 -2.77
CA GLU A 336 -20.72 -2.21 -2.65
C GLU A 336 -20.48 -3.27 -3.75
N ARG A 337 -20.19 -2.85 -4.98
CA ARG A 337 -19.84 -3.73 -6.11
C ARG A 337 -18.55 -4.49 -5.84
N LEU A 338 -17.50 -3.80 -5.36
CA LEU A 338 -16.23 -4.41 -4.98
C LEU A 338 -16.39 -5.35 -3.78
N TRP A 339 -17.23 -5.00 -2.82
CA TRP A 339 -17.58 -5.87 -1.69
C TRP A 339 -18.32 -7.12 -2.14
N GLN A 340 -19.32 -6.99 -3.03
CA GLN A 340 -20.06 -8.11 -3.61
C GLN A 340 -19.14 -9.00 -4.46
N GLN A 341 -18.22 -8.43 -5.25
CA GLN A 341 -17.23 -9.20 -5.99
C GLN A 341 -16.29 -9.97 -5.05
N ARG A 342 -15.84 -9.33 -3.96
CA ARG A 342 -15.00 -9.99 -2.95
C ARG A 342 -15.77 -11.11 -2.24
N LEU A 343 -17.04 -10.90 -1.93
CA LEU A 343 -17.91 -11.92 -1.33
C LEU A 343 -18.15 -13.09 -2.29
N GLN A 344 -18.36 -12.82 -3.58
CA GLN A 344 -18.49 -13.86 -4.61
C GLN A 344 -17.19 -14.65 -4.79
N LEU A 345 -16.03 -13.99 -4.80
CA LEU A 345 -14.74 -14.66 -4.85
C LEU A 345 -14.52 -15.55 -3.62
N PHE A 346 -14.85 -15.05 -2.42
CA PHE A 346 -14.78 -15.82 -1.19
C PHE A 346 -15.73 -17.04 -1.19
N GLN A 347 -16.96 -16.88 -1.69
CA GLN A 347 -17.90 -17.98 -1.84
C GLN A 347 -17.42 -19.00 -2.88
N MET A 348 -16.85 -18.56 -4.00
CA MET A 348 -16.25 -19.44 -5.01
C MET A 348 -15.03 -20.18 -4.47
N GLU A 349 -14.19 -19.54 -3.66
CA GLU A 349 -13.04 -20.18 -2.99
C GLU A 349 -13.51 -21.23 -1.99
N GLN A 350 -14.49 -20.91 -1.14
CA GLN A 350 -15.07 -21.91 -0.23
C GLN A 350 -15.74 -23.06 -0.98
N GLN A 351 -16.47 -22.80 -2.06
CA GLN A 351 -17.07 -23.85 -2.87
C GLN A 351 -16.00 -24.74 -3.52
N LYS A 352 -14.91 -24.16 -4.02
CA LYS A 352 -13.77 -24.93 -4.56
C LYS A 352 -13.07 -25.75 -3.48
N GLU A 353 -12.90 -25.20 -2.28
CA GLU A 353 -12.32 -25.92 -1.14
C GLU A 353 -13.21 -27.09 -0.71
N MET A 354 -14.53 -26.87 -0.62
CA MET A 354 -15.51 -27.91 -0.34
C MET A 354 -15.56 -28.98 -1.45
N GLU A 355 -15.49 -28.58 -2.71
CA GLU A 355 -15.48 -29.51 -3.85
C GLU A 355 -14.18 -30.33 -3.90
N GLN A 356 -13.03 -29.71 -3.55
CA GLN A 356 -11.76 -30.42 -3.37
C GLN A 356 -11.83 -31.40 -2.21
N LEU A 357 -12.41 -31.01 -1.08
CA LEU A 357 -12.58 -31.88 0.08
C LEU A 357 -13.53 -33.04 -0.24
N GLU A 358 -14.62 -32.79 -0.95
CA GLU A 358 -15.53 -33.84 -1.43
C GLU A 358 -14.85 -34.77 -2.42
N ARG A 359 -14.04 -34.24 -3.33
CA ARG A 359 -13.28 -35.05 -4.28
C ARG A 359 -12.24 -35.91 -3.57
N GLN A 360 -11.50 -35.35 -2.62
CA GLN A 360 -10.58 -36.10 -1.77
C GLN A 360 -11.31 -37.18 -0.99
N ARG A 361 -12.47 -36.85 -0.39
CA ARG A 361 -13.30 -37.81 0.34
C ARG A 361 -13.83 -38.92 -0.58
N ARG A 362 -14.24 -38.60 -1.82
CA ARG A 362 -14.68 -39.61 -2.81
C ARG A 362 -13.51 -40.49 -3.26
N GLU A 363 -12.34 -39.91 -3.49
CA GLU A 363 -11.12 -40.66 -3.84
C GLU A 363 -10.66 -41.54 -2.68
N GLU A 364 -10.76 -41.08 -1.43
CA GLU A 364 -10.49 -41.86 -0.22
C GLU A 364 -11.51 -42.98 -0.02
N LEU A 365 -12.80 -42.71 -0.19
CA LEU A 365 -13.85 -43.74 -0.13
C LEU A 365 -13.66 -44.78 -1.24
N TYR A 366 -13.31 -44.37 -2.45
CA TYR A 366 -12.99 -45.27 -3.54
C TYR A 366 -11.75 -46.11 -3.25
N LYS A 367 -10.67 -45.50 -2.72
CA LYS A 367 -9.48 -46.23 -2.26
C LYS A 367 -9.84 -47.23 -1.15
N GLN A 368 -10.68 -46.84 -0.20
CA GLN A 368 -11.14 -47.74 0.87
C GLN A 368 -11.99 -48.89 0.31
N GLN A 369 -12.86 -48.64 -0.66
CA GLN A 369 -13.63 -49.68 -1.34
C GLN A 369 -12.74 -50.65 -2.10
N VAL A 370 -11.78 -50.14 -2.89
CA VAL A 370 -10.80 -50.97 -3.60
C VAL A 370 -9.93 -51.77 -2.63
N ILE A 371 -9.51 -51.16 -1.51
CA ILE A 371 -8.76 -51.87 -0.45
C ILE A 371 -9.64 -52.92 0.21
N GLU A 372 -10.93 -52.67 0.47
CA GLU A 372 -11.83 -53.68 1.03
C GLU A 372 -12.14 -54.79 0.03
N GLU A 373 -12.31 -54.49 -1.25
CA GLU A 373 -12.49 -55.48 -2.32
C GLU A 373 -11.25 -56.36 -2.48
N GLU A 374 -10.05 -55.76 -2.54
CA GLU A 374 -8.79 -56.53 -2.58
C GLU A 374 -8.52 -57.24 -1.26
N LYS A 375 -8.83 -56.64 -0.10
CA LYS A 375 -8.76 -57.33 1.20
C LYS A 375 -9.68 -58.55 1.20
N ASN A 376 -10.92 -58.42 0.71
CA ASN A 376 -11.87 -59.52 0.62
C ASN A 376 -11.43 -60.60 -0.38
N ARG A 377 -10.84 -60.21 -1.51
CA ARG A 377 -10.24 -61.13 -2.47
C ARG A 377 -9.05 -61.89 -1.88
N ILE A 378 -8.11 -61.18 -1.24
CA ILE A 378 -6.96 -61.74 -0.53
C ILE A 378 -7.42 -62.65 0.60
N LEU A 379 -8.45 -62.25 1.37
CA LEU A 379 -9.04 -63.09 2.40
C LEU A 379 -9.67 -64.34 1.79
N GLN A 380 -10.39 -64.27 0.66
CA GLN A 380 -10.95 -65.45 -0.02
C GLN A 380 -9.88 -66.40 -0.57
N GLU A 381 -8.85 -65.88 -1.21
CA GLU A 381 -7.76 -66.68 -1.81
C GLU A 381 -6.86 -67.32 -0.73
N HIS A 382 -6.58 -66.60 0.37
CA HIS A 382 -5.63 -67.06 1.38
C HIS A 382 -6.27 -67.67 2.65
N LEU A 383 -7.55 -67.45 2.96
CA LEU A 383 -8.19 -68.16 4.11
C LEU A 383 -8.22 -69.67 3.90
N GLN A 384 -8.41 -70.15 2.67
CA GLN A 384 -8.41 -71.60 2.40
C GLN A 384 -7.02 -72.22 2.56
N GLN A 385 -5.94 -71.46 2.34
CA GLN A 385 -4.56 -71.93 2.49
C GLN A 385 -4.02 -71.77 3.92
N VAL A 386 -4.55 -70.82 4.70
CA VAL A 386 -4.08 -70.49 6.05
C VAL A 386 -5.16 -70.88 7.08
N GLY A 387 -5.50 -72.18 7.13
CA GLY A 387 -6.53 -72.69 8.04
C GLY A 387 -6.17 -72.65 9.53
N GLU A 388 -4.90 -72.47 9.90
CA GLU A 388 -4.45 -72.58 11.30
C GLU A 388 -3.57 -71.42 11.84
N PHE A 389 -3.04 -70.52 11.01
CA PHE A 389 -2.15 -69.44 11.46
C PHE A 389 -2.63 -68.05 11.05
N ILE A 390 -3.78 -67.63 11.57
CA ILE A 390 -4.30 -66.27 11.40
C ILE A 390 -3.89 -65.41 12.62
N PRO A 391 -3.02 -64.39 12.46
CA PRO A 391 -2.66 -63.49 13.55
C PRO A 391 -3.87 -62.68 14.06
N LYS A 392 -3.96 -62.50 15.38
CA LYS A 392 -5.02 -61.72 16.03
C LYS A 392 -4.94 -60.26 15.57
N GLY A 393 -5.94 -59.81 14.80
CA GLY A 393 -6.06 -58.43 14.32
C GLY A 393 -6.43 -58.26 12.84
N LEU A 394 -6.50 -59.34 12.05
CA LEU A 394 -6.86 -59.25 10.62
C LEU A 394 -8.36 -59.01 10.35
N LEU A 395 -9.24 -59.41 11.28
CA LEU A 395 -10.70 -59.28 11.18
C LEU A 395 -11.17 -58.18 12.13
N LEU A 396 -11.32 -56.96 11.62
CA LEU A 396 -11.74 -55.81 12.43
C LEU A 396 -13.24 -55.50 12.35
N LYS A 397 -13.95 -55.98 11.31
CA LYS A 397 -15.40 -55.75 11.14
C LYS A 397 -16.20 -57.05 11.32
N GLN A 398 -17.38 -56.96 11.94
CA GLN A 398 -18.26 -58.10 12.22
C GLN A 398 -18.66 -58.90 10.95
N GLY A 399 -18.63 -58.29 9.77
CA GLY A 399 -18.89 -58.92 8.47
C GLY A 399 -17.78 -59.87 7.97
N ASP A 400 -16.53 -59.66 8.38
CA ASP A 400 -15.37 -60.44 7.91
C ASP A 400 -15.42 -61.90 8.42
N THR A 401 -16.26 -62.19 9.43
CA THR A 401 -16.46 -63.52 10.03
C THR A 401 -17.29 -64.50 9.18
N GLN A 402 -17.96 -64.00 8.13
CA GLN A 402 -18.80 -64.84 7.26
C GLN A 402 -17.98 -65.80 6.40
N TYR A 403 -16.72 -65.47 6.10
CA TYR A 403 -15.83 -66.27 5.26
C TYR A 403 -15.14 -67.44 6.00
N ILE A 404 -15.38 -67.61 7.31
CA ILE A 404 -14.70 -68.61 8.17
C ILE A 404 -15.54 -69.88 8.42
N LYS A 405 -16.80 -69.95 7.97
CA LYS A 405 -17.65 -71.09 8.30
C LYS A 405 -17.39 -72.30 7.39
N GLN A 406 -16.50 -73.20 7.81
CA GLN A 406 -16.78 -74.63 8.09
C GLN A 406 -15.49 -75.46 8.22
N SER A 407 -15.04 -75.69 9.46
CA SER A 407 -14.42 -76.96 9.88
C SER A 407 -14.69 -77.19 11.37
N GLN A 408 -15.60 -78.13 11.63
CA GLN A 408 -16.08 -78.70 12.92
C GLN A 408 -14.93 -79.32 13.78
N PRO A 409 -15.13 -79.91 15.00
CA PRO A 409 -16.34 -80.08 15.84
C PRO A 409 -16.15 -79.79 17.37
N ASN A 410 -17.27 -79.88 18.11
CA ASN A 410 -17.44 -80.31 19.51
C ASN A 410 -16.28 -80.17 20.52
N GLY A 411 -16.49 -79.34 21.55
CA GLY A 411 -15.67 -79.35 22.76
C GLY A 411 -16.25 -78.48 23.87
N SER A 412 -16.70 -79.13 24.92
CA SER A 412 -17.25 -78.66 26.19
C SER A 412 -16.40 -77.63 26.97
N TYR A 413 -17.04 -77.08 28.02
CA TYR A 413 -16.50 -76.32 29.19
C TYR A 413 -16.59 -74.79 29.07
N GLN A 414 -17.58 -74.17 29.72
CA GLN A 414 -17.68 -73.82 31.14
C GLN A 414 -17.18 -72.39 31.41
N SER A 415 -18.11 -71.60 31.96
CA SER A 415 -17.93 -70.56 32.98
C SER A 415 -16.89 -69.45 32.77
N GLY A 416 -17.36 -68.22 32.86
CA GLY A 416 -16.74 -67.27 33.79
C GLY A 416 -16.51 -65.86 33.28
N PHE A 417 -17.22 -64.93 33.95
CA PHE A 417 -16.78 -63.57 34.30
C PHE A 417 -16.83 -62.43 33.27
N ARG A 418 -17.83 -61.54 33.53
CA ARG A 418 -17.72 -60.09 33.78
C ARG A 418 -16.47 -59.38 33.23
N PHE A 419 -16.66 -58.37 32.39
CA PHE A 419 -17.05 -57.01 32.79
C PHE A 419 -17.91 -56.36 31.70
#